data_AF-A0A0F3HI77-F1
#
_entry.id   AF-A0A0F3HI77-F1
#
_cell.length_a   1.000
_cell.length_b   1.000
_cell.length_c   1.000
_cell.angle_alpha   90.00
_cell.angle_beta   90.00
_cell.angle_gamma   90.00
#
_symmetry.space_group_name_H-M   'P 1'
#
loop_
_entity.id
_entity.type
_entity.pdbx_description
1 polymer ?
#
loop_
_entity_poly.entity_id
_entity_poly.type
_entity_poly.pdbx_seq_one_letter_code
_entity_poly.pdbx_strand_id
1 'polypeptide(L)'
;MTTNPENNKFIEKTIEALDINEKDQSLGIRGFEFDNSTSEKDCVLVIGLNPAGDEEDATIEEDDRTYLYSLKKSIKSKYVYNKYYKPIYDLMNDIFDNKAKWHWCNKSWDILRKEIEHSIEYFKNKKILDVIHEEYLNHQNRKVSIYIGDMFYYHQTSSKKLPLKKSVSYPQYCKEMLELHIESLIEAGKSIKFVYINNSQVSQWLCDSDIKTFTVFGDRKIPVFFGGMVSGGRMDLFSKKRLVHEIQDYLNKLEPKIEN
;
A
#
# COMPACT_ATOMS: atom_id res chain seq x y z
N MET A 1 9.44 17.49 11.29
CA MET A 1 9.76 16.40 10.36
C MET A 1 10.51 15.34 11.13
N THR A 2 9.88 14.19 11.36
CA THR A 2 10.56 12.98 11.82
C THR A 2 10.68 12.08 10.61
N THR A 3 11.84 12.09 9.94
CA THR A 3 12.23 10.99 9.08
C THR A 3 12.37 9.77 10.00
N ASN A 4 11.39 8.87 9.95
CA ASN A 4 11.51 7.60 10.65
C ASN A 4 12.68 6.85 9.98
N PRO A 5 13.74 6.44 10.69
CA PRO A 5 14.89 5.77 10.07
C PRO A 5 14.50 4.55 9.24
N GLU A 6 13.36 3.93 9.54
CA GLU A 6 12.79 2.79 8.80
C GLU A 6 12.37 3.13 7.38
N ASN A 7 11.91 4.37 7.12
CA ASN A 7 11.49 4.82 5.79
C ASN A 7 12.67 4.86 4.81
N ASN A 8 13.88 5.11 5.33
CA ASN A 8 15.08 5.20 4.50
C ASN A 8 15.46 3.85 3.88
N LYS A 9 15.27 2.72 4.58
CA LYS A 9 15.69 1.41 4.05
C LYS A 9 15.00 1.03 2.73
N PHE A 10 13.74 1.42 2.57
CA PHE A 10 12.98 1.19 1.33
C PHE A 10 13.48 2.05 0.17
N ILE A 11 13.83 3.30 0.47
CA ILE A 11 14.39 4.26 -0.49
C ILE A 11 15.82 3.84 -0.85
N GLU A 12 16.66 3.51 0.14
CA GLU A 12 18.02 2.98 -0.01
C GLU A 12 18.01 1.74 -0.91
N LYS A 13 17.14 0.76 -0.64
CA LYS A 13 17.01 -0.43 -1.48
C LYS A 13 16.59 -0.08 -2.92
N THR A 14 15.74 0.93 -3.09
CA THR A 14 15.37 1.44 -4.41
C THR A 14 16.57 2.09 -5.11
N ILE A 15 17.38 2.90 -4.42
CA ILE A 15 18.60 3.54 -4.94
C ILE A 15 19.69 2.51 -5.25
N GLU A 16 19.82 1.42 -4.49
CA GLU A 16 20.83 0.39 -4.79
C GLU A 16 20.48 -0.40 -6.05
N ALA A 17 19.19 -0.60 -6.29
CA ALA A 17 18.66 -1.37 -7.40
C ALA A 17 18.55 -0.55 -8.69
N LEU A 18 18.10 0.70 -8.59
CA LEU A 18 18.06 1.67 -9.68
C LEU A 18 19.42 2.36 -9.71
N ASP A 19 20.16 2.38 -10.81
CA ASP A 19 21.51 2.98 -10.86
C ASP A 19 21.46 4.54 -10.81
N ILE A 20 20.93 5.09 -9.71
CA ILE A 20 20.53 6.49 -9.53
C ILE A 20 21.21 7.11 -8.30
N ASN A 21 21.17 8.44 -8.21
CA ASN A 21 21.70 9.19 -7.08
C ASN A 21 20.63 9.40 -6.01
N GLU A 22 21.00 9.47 -4.73
CA GLU A 22 20.14 9.89 -3.61
C GLU A 22 19.45 11.26 -3.84
N LYS A 23 20.02 12.10 -4.71
CA LYS A 23 19.46 13.41 -5.10
C LYS A 23 18.61 13.37 -6.37
N ASP A 24 18.26 12.19 -6.88
CA ASP A 24 17.39 12.09 -8.06
C ASP A 24 16.02 12.68 -7.74
N GLN A 25 15.57 13.62 -8.58
CA GLN A 25 14.37 14.41 -8.34
C GLN A 25 13.08 13.58 -8.45
N SER A 26 13.14 12.38 -9.02
CA SER A 26 12.03 11.45 -9.11
C SER A 26 12.03 10.41 -7.98
N LEU A 27 12.99 10.46 -7.06
CA LEU A 27 13.03 9.57 -5.90
C LEU A 27 11.89 9.89 -4.92
N GLY A 28 11.20 8.85 -4.45
CA GLY A 28 10.19 8.99 -3.39
C GLY A 28 10.87 9.36 -2.07
N ILE A 29 10.22 10.20 -1.26
CA ILE A 29 10.82 10.81 -0.08
C ILE A 29 10.36 10.12 1.21
N ARG A 30 9.26 9.36 1.17
CA ARG A 30 8.61 8.86 2.38
C ARG A 30 8.74 7.37 2.62
N GLY A 31 9.11 6.57 1.64
CA GLY A 31 9.23 5.12 1.84
C GLY A 31 7.91 4.49 2.29
N PHE A 32 7.98 3.34 2.95
CA PHE A 32 6.81 2.64 3.47
C PHE A 32 6.30 3.26 4.78
N GLU A 33 5.09 3.82 4.77
CA GLU A 33 4.47 4.39 5.98
C GLU A 33 3.55 3.39 6.68
N PHE A 34 3.73 3.22 7.99
CA PHE A 34 2.86 2.43 8.85
C PHE A 34 2.74 3.08 10.25
N ASP A 35 1.72 2.68 11.01
CA ASP A 35 1.49 3.15 12.37
C ASP A 35 2.18 2.27 13.41
N ASN A 36 2.54 2.87 14.55
CA ASN A 36 3.14 2.18 15.70
C ASN A 36 2.08 1.70 16.72
N SER A 37 0.82 1.53 16.31
CA SER A 37 -0.22 1.06 17.23
C SER A 37 0.00 -0.40 17.60
N THR A 38 -0.09 -0.69 18.90
CA THR A 38 0.09 -2.04 19.45
C THR A 38 -1.22 -2.79 19.67
N SER A 39 -2.37 -2.09 19.60
CA SER A 39 -3.70 -2.67 19.81
C SER A 39 -4.27 -3.31 18.55
N GLU A 40 -4.01 -2.72 17.39
CA GLU A 40 -4.53 -3.16 16.09
C GLU A 40 -3.44 -3.89 15.32
N LYS A 41 -3.53 -5.24 15.36
CA LYS A 41 -2.49 -6.11 14.81
C LYS A 41 -2.86 -6.69 13.46
N ASP A 42 -4.12 -7.10 13.28
CA ASP A 42 -4.54 -7.78 12.06
C ASP A 42 -4.52 -6.83 10.87
N CYS A 43 -3.82 -7.24 9.81
CA CYS A 43 -3.62 -6.37 8.66
C CYS A 43 -3.55 -7.11 7.32
N VAL A 44 -3.64 -6.31 6.26
CA VAL A 44 -3.32 -6.69 4.89
C VAL A 44 -2.26 -5.74 4.38
N LEU A 45 -1.26 -6.31 3.71
CA LEU A 45 -0.27 -5.55 2.96
C LEU A 45 -0.66 -5.54 1.48
N VAL A 46 -0.83 -4.36 0.92
CA VAL A 46 -1.08 -4.18 -0.51
C VAL A 46 0.19 -3.62 -1.14
N ILE A 47 0.73 -4.31 -2.15
CA ILE A 47 1.91 -3.86 -2.86
C ILE A 47 1.53 -3.33 -4.25
N GLY A 48 1.82 -2.05 -4.45
CA GLY A 48 1.79 -1.39 -5.74
C GLY A 48 3.11 -1.52 -6.49
N LEU A 49 3.13 -1.03 -7.73
CA LEU A 49 4.38 -0.75 -8.43
C LEU A 49 4.88 0.66 -8.14
N ASN A 50 4.04 1.52 -7.55
CA ASN A 50 3.61 2.80 -8.12
C ASN A 50 4.76 3.73 -8.54
N PRO A 51 4.98 3.89 -9.86
CA PRO A 51 5.75 4.99 -10.38
C PRO A 51 4.86 5.77 -11.34
N ALA A 52 3.58 6.01 -11.05
CA ALA A 52 2.78 6.90 -11.89
C ALA A 52 3.09 8.33 -11.47
N GLY A 53 4.06 8.95 -12.14
CA GLY A 53 4.42 10.33 -11.88
C GLY A 53 5.75 10.74 -12.49
N ASP A 54 6.20 11.92 -12.06
CA ASP A 54 7.49 12.53 -12.37
C ASP A 54 8.06 13.30 -11.14
N GLU A 55 9.01 14.19 -11.39
CA GLU A 55 9.60 15.07 -10.36
C GLU A 55 8.56 15.96 -9.64
N GLU A 56 7.49 16.40 -10.33
CA GLU A 56 6.42 17.18 -9.70
C GLU A 56 5.80 16.32 -8.59
N ASP A 57 5.46 15.06 -8.90
CA ASP A 57 4.85 14.13 -7.95
C ASP A 57 5.76 13.79 -6.76
N ALA A 58 7.06 13.65 -6.99
CA ALA A 58 8.04 13.44 -5.91
C ALA A 58 8.12 14.66 -4.98
N THR A 59 8.17 15.87 -5.54
CA THR A 59 8.17 17.13 -4.76
C THR A 59 6.90 17.26 -3.94
N ILE A 60 5.76 16.87 -4.52
CA ILE A 60 4.48 16.95 -3.82
C ILE A 60 4.36 15.88 -2.73
N GLU A 61 4.94 14.69 -2.92
CA GLU A 61 5.06 13.70 -1.85
C GLU A 61 5.82 14.28 -0.65
N GLU A 62 6.81 15.15 -0.85
CA GLU A 62 7.46 15.88 0.25
C GLU A 62 6.44 16.74 1.01
N ASP A 63 5.76 17.60 0.26
CA ASP A 63 4.96 18.70 0.80
C ASP A 63 3.55 18.28 1.26
N ASP A 64 3.06 17.11 0.84
CA ASP A 64 1.68 16.71 1.06
C ASP A 64 1.55 15.29 1.60
N ARG A 65 0.84 15.15 2.73
CA ARG A 65 0.45 13.84 3.32
C ARG A 65 -0.88 13.35 2.71
N THR A 66 -1.14 13.63 1.44
CA THR A 66 -2.48 13.45 0.85
C THR A 66 -2.89 12.00 0.59
N TYR A 67 -1.97 11.04 0.71
CA TYR A 67 -2.30 9.62 0.63
C TYR A 67 -3.18 9.12 1.79
N LEU A 68 -3.49 9.98 2.76
CA LEU A 68 -4.48 9.75 3.80
C LEU A 68 -5.93 9.54 3.29
N TYR A 69 -6.27 9.77 2.01
CA TYR A 69 -7.67 9.86 1.59
C TYR A 69 -8.09 8.95 0.44
N SER A 70 -8.28 7.66 0.70
CA SER A 70 -9.45 6.99 0.12
C SER A 70 -10.64 7.24 1.05
N LEU A 71 -11.20 8.43 0.93
CA LEU A 71 -12.47 8.74 1.58
C LEU A 71 -13.58 8.13 0.74
N LYS A 72 -14.69 7.74 1.37
CA LYS A 72 -15.89 7.36 0.62
C LYS A 72 -16.37 8.55 -0.24
N LYS A 73 -16.14 9.78 0.23
CA LYS A 73 -16.42 11.04 -0.47
C LYS A 73 -15.23 11.46 -1.35
N SER A 74 -15.47 11.64 -2.65
CA SER A 74 -14.44 12.08 -3.59
C SER A 74 -13.95 13.50 -3.26
N ILE A 75 -12.69 13.62 -2.81
CA ILE A 75 -11.99 14.91 -2.84
C ILE A 75 -11.45 15.13 -4.25
N LYS A 76 -11.73 16.31 -4.83
CA LYS A 76 -11.08 16.75 -6.07
C LYS A 76 -9.67 17.22 -5.76
N SER A 77 -8.74 16.28 -5.68
CA SER A 77 -7.31 16.56 -5.63
C SER A 77 -6.61 15.70 -6.68
N LYS A 78 -5.49 16.19 -7.24
CA LYS A 78 -4.62 15.37 -8.08
C LYS A 78 -4.06 14.18 -7.28
N TYR A 79 -3.93 14.33 -5.96
CA TYR A 79 -3.22 13.42 -5.05
C TYR A 79 -4.11 12.38 -4.40
N VAL A 80 -5.38 12.72 -4.20
CA VAL A 80 -6.42 11.76 -3.85
C VAL A 80 -6.77 10.99 -5.11
N TYR A 81 -5.89 10.07 -5.51
CA TYR A 81 -6.13 9.20 -6.64
C TYR A 81 -7.15 8.14 -6.22
N ASN A 82 -8.41 8.59 -6.07
CA ASN A 82 -9.56 7.76 -5.79
C ASN A 82 -9.62 6.58 -6.75
N LYS A 83 -9.14 6.74 -7.99
CA LYS A 83 -9.09 5.65 -8.98
C LYS A 83 -8.14 4.50 -8.60
N TYR A 84 -7.21 4.67 -7.66
CA TYR A 84 -6.25 3.66 -7.18
C TYR A 84 -6.63 3.19 -5.78
N TYR A 85 -6.73 4.13 -4.83
CA TYR A 85 -6.97 3.80 -3.42
C TYR A 85 -8.39 3.29 -3.16
N LYS A 86 -9.42 3.88 -3.78
CA LYS A 86 -10.80 3.47 -3.53
C LYS A 86 -11.09 2.03 -4.00
N PRO A 87 -10.66 1.58 -5.19
CA PRO A 87 -10.82 0.18 -5.58
C PRO A 87 -10.16 -0.81 -4.61
N ILE A 88 -8.97 -0.47 -4.08
CA ILE A 88 -8.30 -1.28 -3.06
C ILE A 88 -9.17 -1.32 -1.80
N TYR A 89 -9.61 -0.16 -1.30
CA TYR A 89 -10.46 -0.07 -0.11
C TYR A 89 -11.75 -0.86 -0.25
N ASP A 90 -12.45 -0.69 -1.37
CA ASP A 90 -13.71 -1.38 -1.65
C ASP A 90 -13.47 -2.90 -1.73
N LEU A 91 -12.38 -3.36 -2.38
CA LEU A 91 -12.02 -4.77 -2.43
C LEU A 91 -11.76 -5.35 -1.04
N MET A 92 -10.98 -4.66 -0.21
CA MET A 92 -10.71 -5.11 1.17
C MET A 92 -11.98 -5.14 2.01
N ASN A 93 -12.87 -4.17 1.83
CA ASN A 93 -14.16 -4.16 2.54
C ASN A 93 -15.13 -5.24 2.04
N ASP A 94 -15.09 -5.62 0.77
CA ASP A 94 -15.82 -6.78 0.26
C ASP A 94 -15.29 -8.09 0.86
N ILE A 95 -13.97 -8.20 1.06
CA ILE A 95 -13.33 -9.39 1.67
C ILE A 95 -13.68 -9.50 3.16
N PHE A 96 -13.62 -8.39 3.90
CA PHE A 96 -13.74 -8.36 5.37
C PHE A 96 -15.10 -7.86 5.88
N ASP A 97 -16.18 -7.91 5.09
CA ASP A 97 -17.52 -7.48 5.50
C ASP A 97 -17.56 -6.07 6.11
N ASN A 98 -16.94 -5.11 5.44
CA ASN A 98 -16.78 -3.72 5.90
C ASN A 98 -15.95 -3.52 7.19
N LYS A 99 -15.15 -4.51 7.60
CA LYS A 99 -14.28 -4.43 8.81
C LYS A 99 -12.85 -3.99 8.52
N ALA A 100 -12.55 -3.49 7.31
CA ALA A 100 -11.23 -3.00 6.94
C ALA A 100 -11.14 -1.46 7.03
N LYS A 101 -10.04 -0.94 7.57
CA LYS A 101 -9.72 0.50 7.66
C LYS A 101 -8.32 0.76 7.14
N TRP A 102 -8.05 2.01 6.75
CA TRP A 102 -6.68 2.43 6.50
C TRP A 102 -5.86 2.46 7.79
N HIS A 103 -4.56 2.21 7.69
CA HIS A 103 -3.66 2.20 8.84
C HIS A 103 -3.63 3.54 9.61
N TRP A 104 -3.84 4.68 8.94
CA TRP A 104 -3.87 5.98 9.61
C TRP A 104 -5.03 6.14 10.60
N CYS A 105 -6.10 5.33 10.48
CA CYS A 105 -7.17 5.26 11.47
C CYS A 105 -6.71 4.67 12.82
N ASN A 106 -5.50 4.10 12.89
CA ASN A 106 -4.91 3.61 14.14
C ASN A 106 -4.19 4.71 14.93
N LYS A 107 -3.88 5.85 14.29
CA LYS A 107 -3.28 7.01 14.98
C LYS A 107 -4.35 7.70 15.83
N SER A 108 -3.94 8.35 16.91
CA SER A 108 -4.86 9.24 17.63
C SER A 108 -5.26 10.42 16.73
N TRP A 109 -6.51 10.88 16.88
CA TRP A 109 -7.00 12.02 16.11
C TRP A 109 -6.13 13.26 16.28
N ASP A 110 -5.60 13.53 17.48
CA ASP A 110 -4.75 14.71 17.72
C ASP A 110 -3.44 14.67 16.93
N ILE A 111 -2.83 13.49 16.77
CA ILE A 111 -1.63 13.32 15.95
C ILE A 111 -2.00 13.52 14.48
N LEU A 112 -3.04 12.82 14.02
CA LEU A 112 -3.49 12.88 12.63
C LEU A 112 -3.89 14.31 12.23
N ARG A 113 -4.66 15.00 13.07
CA ARG A 113 -5.07 16.40 12.88
C ARG A 113 -3.87 17.32 12.69
N LYS A 114 -2.84 17.20 13.53
CA LYS A 114 -1.62 18.02 13.40
C LYS A 114 -0.91 17.73 12.08
N GLU A 115 -0.83 16.49 11.65
CA GLU A 115 -0.26 16.15 10.34
C GLU A 115 -1.04 16.80 9.18
N ILE A 116 -2.38 16.85 9.28
CA ILE A 116 -3.27 17.44 8.28
C ILE A 116 -3.17 18.96 8.25
N GLU A 117 -3.15 19.61 9.41
CA GLU A 117 -3.10 21.07 9.52
C GLU A 117 -1.81 21.67 8.91
N HIS A 118 -0.77 20.86 8.72
CA HIS A 118 0.47 21.25 8.04
C HIS A 118 0.48 20.92 6.54
N SER A 119 -0.55 20.29 5.99
CA SER A 119 -0.58 19.90 4.57
C SER A 119 -1.05 21.02 3.65
N ILE A 120 -0.55 21.02 2.41
CA ILE A 120 -0.97 21.98 1.37
C ILE A 120 -2.49 21.96 1.18
N GLU A 121 -3.13 20.78 1.20
CA GLU A 121 -4.57 20.68 1.00
C GLU A 121 -5.38 21.35 2.12
N TYR A 122 -4.91 21.33 3.36
CA TYR A 122 -5.58 22.05 4.44
C TYR A 122 -5.58 23.56 4.20
N PHE A 123 -4.46 24.11 3.71
CA PHE A 123 -4.38 25.52 3.35
C PHE A 123 -5.23 25.88 2.12
N LYS A 124 -5.38 24.95 1.16
CA LYS A 124 -6.29 25.11 0.01
C LYS A 124 -7.76 25.03 0.41
N ASN A 125 -8.11 24.11 1.32
CA ASN A 125 -9.47 23.89 1.77
C ASN A 125 -9.53 23.34 3.20
N LYS A 126 -9.70 24.23 4.17
CA LYS A 126 -9.81 23.85 5.60
C LYS A 126 -10.93 22.85 5.90
N LYS A 127 -12.00 22.79 5.08
CA LYS A 127 -13.10 21.83 5.26
C LYS A 127 -12.64 20.38 5.07
N ILE A 128 -11.45 20.16 4.51
CA ILE A 128 -10.89 18.82 4.40
C ILE A 128 -10.81 18.15 5.77
N LEU A 129 -10.45 18.90 6.82
CA LEU A 129 -10.31 18.37 8.18
C LEU A 129 -11.61 17.74 8.69
N ASP A 130 -12.76 18.38 8.43
CA ASP A 130 -14.07 17.88 8.84
C ASP A 130 -14.43 16.58 8.13
N VAL A 131 -14.16 16.51 6.81
CA VAL A 131 -14.43 15.31 6.00
C VAL A 131 -13.60 14.12 6.50
N ILE A 132 -12.35 14.38 6.84
CA ILE A 132 -11.42 13.35 7.32
C ILE A 132 -11.80 12.90 8.72
N HIS A 133 -12.19 13.84 9.58
CA HIS A 133 -12.63 13.52 10.93
C HIS A 133 -13.86 12.62 10.92
N GLU A 134 -14.85 12.91 10.07
CA GLU A 134 -16.04 12.07 9.88
C GLU A 134 -15.65 10.64 9.48
N GLU A 135 -14.72 10.50 8.53
CA GLU A 135 -14.28 9.20 8.04
C GLU A 135 -13.41 8.44 9.05
N TYR A 136 -12.58 9.15 9.81
CA TYR A 136 -11.86 8.60 10.97
C TYR A 136 -12.84 8.02 11.99
N LEU A 137 -13.85 8.80 12.41
CA LEU A 137 -14.83 8.35 13.41
C LEU A 137 -15.63 7.14 12.94
N ASN A 138 -15.98 7.08 11.65
CA ASN A 138 -16.71 5.97 11.05
C ASN A 138 -15.90 4.66 10.97
N HIS A 139 -14.56 4.74 10.96
CA HIS A 139 -13.70 3.62 10.62
C HIS A 139 -12.69 3.22 11.71
N GLN A 140 -12.43 4.06 12.72
CA GLN A 140 -11.41 3.81 13.75
C GLN A 140 -11.59 2.48 14.49
N ASN A 141 -12.82 1.99 14.65
CA ASN A 141 -13.14 0.75 15.37
C ASN A 141 -13.13 -0.52 14.49
N ARG A 142 -12.77 -0.40 13.21
CA ARG A 142 -12.64 -1.55 12.30
C ARG A 142 -11.39 -2.36 12.65
N LYS A 143 -11.39 -3.66 12.40
CA LYS A 143 -10.41 -4.60 12.98
C LYS A 143 -9.22 -4.93 12.09
N VAL A 144 -9.32 -4.67 10.79
CA VAL A 144 -8.27 -5.02 9.83
C VAL A 144 -7.68 -3.76 9.23
N SER A 145 -6.39 -3.55 9.42
CA SER A 145 -5.68 -2.40 8.85
C SER A 145 -5.13 -2.70 7.46
N ILE A 146 -5.31 -1.76 6.55
CA ILE A 146 -4.76 -1.82 5.19
C ILE A 146 -3.48 -0.97 5.17
N TYR A 147 -2.35 -1.61 4.89
CA TYR A 147 -1.07 -0.97 4.60
C TYR A 147 -0.81 -1.03 3.10
N ILE A 148 -0.29 0.07 2.54
CA ILE A 148 0.11 0.13 1.13
C ILE A 148 1.61 0.40 1.09
N GLY A 149 2.34 -0.47 0.42
CA GLY A 149 3.74 -0.28 0.07
C GLY A 149 3.92 -0.26 -1.44
N ASP A 150 5.08 0.21 -1.88
CA ASP A 150 5.44 0.27 -3.29
C ASP A 150 6.65 -0.60 -3.56
N MET A 151 6.64 -1.24 -4.74
CA MET A 151 7.77 -2.06 -5.16
C MET A 151 9.00 -1.21 -5.49
N PHE A 152 8.79 0.02 -5.98
CA PHE A 152 9.84 1.00 -6.24
C PHE A 152 9.41 2.34 -5.67
N TYR A 153 10.22 2.92 -4.79
CA TYR A 153 10.00 4.26 -4.24
C TYR A 153 10.57 5.31 -5.19
N TYR A 154 10.07 5.31 -6.42
CA TYR A 154 10.58 6.14 -7.52
C TYR A 154 9.45 6.48 -8.49
N HIS A 155 9.29 7.74 -8.86
CA HIS A 155 8.25 8.24 -9.76
C HIS A 155 8.72 8.14 -11.22
N GLN A 156 8.10 7.26 -12.01
CA GLN A 156 8.47 7.03 -13.41
C GLN A 156 7.29 6.47 -14.22
N THR A 157 6.57 7.38 -14.87
CA THR A 157 5.31 7.12 -15.60
C THR A 157 5.32 5.86 -16.49
N SER A 158 6.48 5.45 -17.02
CA SER A 158 6.63 4.17 -17.71
C SER A 158 7.50 3.20 -16.91
N SER A 159 6.90 2.14 -16.37
CA SER A 159 7.64 1.07 -15.66
C SER A 159 8.74 0.41 -16.50
N LYS A 160 8.63 0.43 -17.83
CA LYS A 160 9.67 -0.03 -18.77
C LYS A 160 10.93 0.84 -18.80
N LYS A 161 10.87 2.03 -18.19
CA LYS A 161 11.98 2.99 -18.09
C LYS A 161 12.65 2.99 -16.72
N LEU A 162 12.29 2.08 -15.81
CA LEU A 162 13.00 1.95 -14.54
C LEU A 162 14.47 1.61 -14.82
N PRO A 163 15.44 2.43 -14.39
CA PRO A 163 16.86 2.25 -14.71
C PRO A 163 17.49 1.17 -13.82
N LEU A 164 16.96 -0.06 -13.88
CA LEU A 164 17.46 -1.17 -13.08
C LEU A 164 18.91 -1.48 -13.45
N LYS A 165 19.76 -1.59 -12.43
CA LYS A 165 21.17 -1.96 -12.59
C LYS A 165 21.27 -3.31 -13.31
N LYS A 166 22.18 -3.43 -14.28
CA LYS A 166 22.31 -4.65 -15.12
C LYS A 166 22.54 -5.94 -14.33
N SER A 167 23.11 -5.85 -13.14
CA SER A 167 23.37 -6.99 -12.25
C SER A 167 22.18 -7.41 -11.39
N VAL A 168 21.10 -6.64 -11.38
CA VAL A 168 19.90 -6.88 -10.57
C VAL A 168 18.79 -7.38 -11.49
N SER A 169 18.14 -8.48 -11.12
CA SER A 169 16.96 -8.96 -11.83
C SER A 169 15.69 -8.45 -11.15
N TYR A 170 14.65 -8.13 -11.94
CA TYR A 170 13.36 -7.73 -11.40
C TYR A 170 12.78 -8.76 -10.41
N PRO A 171 12.79 -10.08 -10.68
CA PRO A 171 12.26 -11.04 -9.74
C PRO A 171 13.00 -11.05 -8.40
N GLN A 172 14.33 -11.02 -8.43
CA GLN A 172 15.12 -10.99 -7.20
C GLN A 172 14.81 -9.74 -6.38
N TYR A 173 14.89 -8.57 -7.00
CA TYR A 173 14.57 -7.31 -6.33
C TYR A 173 13.15 -7.30 -5.76
N CYS A 174 12.16 -7.75 -6.53
CA CYS A 174 10.77 -7.76 -6.09
C CYS A 174 10.55 -8.68 -4.88
N LYS A 175 11.23 -9.84 -4.85
CA LYS A 175 11.18 -10.75 -3.69
C LYS A 175 11.81 -10.10 -2.47
N GLU A 176 13.00 -9.53 -2.60
CA GLU A 176 13.70 -8.89 -1.48
C GLU A 176 12.95 -7.66 -0.95
N MET A 177 12.38 -6.84 -1.83
CA MET A 177 11.58 -5.68 -1.42
C MET A 177 10.27 -6.12 -0.76
N LEU A 178 9.59 -7.16 -1.27
CA LEU A 178 8.40 -7.72 -0.61
C LEU A 178 8.73 -8.26 0.79
N GLU A 179 9.85 -8.97 0.92
CA GLU A 179 10.34 -9.46 2.21
C GLU A 179 10.59 -8.31 3.20
N LEU A 180 11.24 -7.23 2.75
CA LEU A 180 11.49 -6.05 3.59
C LEU A 180 10.19 -5.42 4.15
N HIS A 181 9.13 -5.33 3.34
CA HIS A 181 7.83 -4.84 3.80
C HIS A 181 7.18 -5.77 4.83
N ILE A 182 7.23 -7.08 4.56
CA ILE A 182 6.67 -8.11 5.45
C ILE A 182 7.40 -8.07 6.80
N GLU A 183 8.73 -8.04 6.78
CA GLU A 183 9.56 -7.99 7.99
C GLU A 183 9.28 -6.73 8.81
N SER A 184 9.21 -5.56 8.17
CA SER A 184 8.94 -4.30 8.86
C SER A 184 7.58 -4.31 9.58
N LEU A 185 6.53 -4.84 8.95
CA LEU A 185 5.21 -4.98 9.60
C LEU A 185 5.24 -5.99 10.75
N ILE A 186 5.95 -7.10 10.60
CA ILE A 186 6.09 -8.12 11.64
C ILE A 186 6.86 -7.57 12.85
N GLU A 187 7.96 -6.85 12.61
CA GLU A 187 8.75 -6.17 13.64
C GLU A 187 7.91 -5.12 14.38
N ALA A 188 7.01 -4.44 13.68
CA ALA A 188 6.00 -3.55 14.26
C ALA A 188 4.85 -4.29 14.99
N GLY A 189 4.92 -5.62 15.12
CA GLY A 189 3.95 -6.44 15.85
C GLY A 189 2.63 -6.68 15.11
N LYS A 190 2.62 -6.49 13.78
CA LYS A 190 1.44 -6.71 12.94
C LYS A 190 1.30 -8.18 12.52
N SER A 191 0.06 -8.58 12.31
CA SER A 191 -0.40 -9.92 11.94
C SER A 191 -0.94 -9.86 10.52
N ILE A 192 -0.06 -10.15 9.55
CA ILE A 192 -0.39 -10.08 8.12
C ILE A 192 -1.28 -11.27 7.76
N LYS A 193 -2.55 -11.00 7.44
CA LYS A 193 -3.51 -12.02 6.96
C LYS A 193 -3.16 -12.49 5.56
N PHE A 194 -2.80 -11.56 4.68
CA PHE A 194 -2.29 -11.82 3.34
C PHE A 194 -1.62 -10.57 2.75
N VAL A 195 -0.88 -10.80 1.67
CA VAL A 195 -0.38 -9.78 0.77
C VAL A 195 -1.24 -9.76 -0.50
N TYR A 196 -1.59 -8.58 -0.98
CA TYR A 196 -2.24 -8.39 -2.27
C TYR A 196 -1.34 -7.57 -3.21
N ILE A 197 -0.92 -8.18 -4.32
CA ILE A 197 -0.14 -7.50 -5.36
C ILE A 197 -1.12 -6.84 -6.32
N ASN A 198 -1.23 -5.52 -6.27
CA ASN A 198 -2.23 -4.76 -7.04
C ASN A 198 -1.76 -4.35 -8.45
N ASN A 199 -0.61 -4.86 -8.91
CA ASN A 199 -0.05 -4.48 -10.19
C ASN A 199 0.37 -5.70 -11.00
N SER A 200 -0.15 -5.82 -12.21
CA SER A 200 0.13 -6.95 -13.12
C SER A 200 1.62 -7.13 -13.45
N GLN A 201 2.40 -6.05 -13.60
CA GLN A 201 3.83 -6.14 -13.90
C GLN A 201 4.61 -6.67 -12.71
N VAL A 202 4.28 -6.19 -11.50
CA VAL A 202 4.85 -6.72 -10.24
C VAL A 202 4.47 -8.19 -10.07
N SER A 203 3.22 -8.56 -10.34
CA SER A 203 2.76 -9.95 -10.31
C SER A 203 3.61 -10.83 -11.26
N GLN A 204 3.87 -10.37 -12.48
CA GLN A 204 4.72 -11.09 -13.44
C GLN A 204 6.17 -11.24 -12.94
N TRP A 205 6.75 -10.18 -12.37
CA TRP A 205 8.11 -10.23 -11.84
C TRP A 205 8.21 -11.16 -10.62
N LEU A 206 7.21 -11.21 -9.76
CA LEU A 206 7.18 -12.11 -8.61
C LEU A 206 6.94 -13.58 -9.00
N CYS A 207 6.25 -13.84 -10.11
CA CYS A 207 5.87 -15.21 -10.50
C CYS A 207 6.82 -15.88 -11.50
N ASP A 208 7.98 -15.29 -11.82
CA ASP A 208 8.99 -15.87 -12.73
C ASP A 208 8.38 -16.47 -14.01
N SER A 209 7.44 -15.74 -14.64
CA SER A 209 6.68 -16.09 -15.86
C SER A 209 5.53 -17.11 -15.76
N ASP A 210 5.31 -17.74 -14.60
CA ASP A 210 4.09 -18.54 -14.36
C ASP A 210 2.89 -17.64 -14.03
N ILE A 211 1.77 -17.81 -14.72
CA ILE A 211 0.53 -17.10 -14.36
C ILE A 211 -0.10 -17.80 -13.16
N LYS A 212 -0.04 -17.16 -11.98
CA LYS A 212 -0.66 -17.64 -10.73
C LYS A 212 -1.55 -16.56 -10.12
N THR A 213 -2.65 -16.96 -9.51
CA THR A 213 -3.57 -16.07 -8.76
C THR A 213 -3.22 -16.02 -7.28
N PHE A 214 -2.47 -17.00 -6.82
CA PHE A 214 -2.10 -17.22 -5.43
C PHE A 214 -0.73 -17.89 -5.34
N THR A 215 0.04 -17.52 -4.32
CA THR A 215 1.22 -18.25 -3.87
C THR A 215 1.40 -18.09 -2.36
N VAL A 216 2.40 -18.78 -1.83
CA VAL A 216 2.86 -18.65 -0.45
C VAL A 216 4.31 -18.15 -0.49
N PHE A 217 4.60 -17.09 0.26
CA PHE A 217 5.88 -16.37 0.21
C PHE A 217 6.66 -16.51 1.52
N GLY A 218 7.97 -16.75 1.36
CA GLY A 218 8.94 -16.86 2.45
C GLY A 218 8.73 -18.05 3.38
N ASP A 219 9.66 -18.22 4.32
CA ASP A 219 9.61 -19.32 5.31
C ASP A 219 8.40 -19.22 6.25
N ARG A 220 7.92 -17.99 6.46
CA ARG A 220 6.73 -17.68 7.27
C ARG A 220 5.42 -18.06 6.59
N LYS A 221 5.48 -18.54 5.34
CA LYS A 221 4.34 -18.99 4.55
C LYS A 221 3.22 -17.94 4.45
N ILE A 222 3.60 -16.70 4.17
CA ILE A 222 2.62 -15.61 4.03
C ILE A 222 1.85 -15.81 2.72
N PRO A 223 0.51 -15.84 2.74
CA PRO A 223 -0.28 -15.95 1.52
C PRO A 223 -0.20 -14.67 0.70
N VAL A 224 0.05 -14.82 -0.59
CA VAL A 224 0.15 -13.72 -1.55
C VAL A 224 -0.84 -13.94 -2.68
N PHE A 225 -1.74 -12.98 -2.87
CA PHE A 225 -2.73 -12.98 -3.94
C PHE A 225 -2.34 -11.98 -5.01
N PHE A 226 -2.43 -12.39 -6.27
CA PHE A 226 -2.04 -11.58 -7.41
C PHE A 226 -3.27 -10.97 -8.08
N GLY A 227 -3.33 -9.64 -8.06
CA GLY A 227 -4.28 -8.85 -8.82
C GLY A 227 -3.84 -8.68 -10.27
N GLY A 228 -4.81 -8.79 -11.18
CA GLY A 228 -4.62 -8.57 -12.62
C GLY A 228 -4.79 -7.12 -13.06
N MET A 229 -4.65 -6.14 -12.17
CA MET A 229 -4.72 -4.73 -12.59
C MET A 229 -3.52 -4.40 -13.49
N VAL A 230 -3.78 -4.36 -14.80
CA VAL A 230 -2.92 -3.67 -15.77
C VAL A 230 -2.90 -2.21 -15.38
N SER A 231 -1.73 -1.59 -15.33
CA SER A 231 -1.57 -0.17 -14.99
C SER A 231 -2.63 0.69 -15.69
N GLY A 232 -3.53 1.31 -14.91
CA GLY A 232 -4.63 2.16 -15.41
C GLY A 232 -5.99 1.48 -15.68
N GLY A 233 -6.12 0.17 -15.51
CA GLY A 233 -7.37 -0.58 -15.74
C GLY A 233 -8.14 -0.94 -14.47
N ARG A 234 -9.48 -0.92 -14.53
CA ARG A 234 -10.34 -1.54 -13.51
C ARG A 234 -10.35 -3.06 -13.73
N MET A 235 -10.10 -3.82 -12.66
CA MET A 235 -10.42 -5.25 -12.66
C MET A 235 -11.92 -5.42 -12.96
N ASP A 236 -12.25 -6.31 -13.89
CA ASP A 236 -13.64 -6.57 -14.23
C ASP A 236 -14.39 -7.20 -13.04
N LEU A 237 -15.73 -7.09 -13.06
CA LEU A 237 -16.56 -7.52 -11.94
C LEU A 237 -16.44 -9.02 -11.64
N PHE A 238 -16.23 -9.85 -12.68
CA PHE A 238 -16.08 -11.29 -12.50
C PHE A 238 -14.75 -11.62 -11.82
N SER A 239 -13.65 -11.06 -12.32
CA SER A 239 -12.32 -11.22 -11.70
C SER A 239 -12.30 -10.71 -10.26
N LYS A 240 -12.97 -9.59 -9.99
CA LYS A 240 -13.11 -9.06 -8.62
C LYS A 240 -13.83 -10.05 -7.71
N LYS A 241 -15.01 -10.53 -8.11
CA LYS A 241 -15.79 -11.49 -7.31
C LYS A 241 -15.03 -12.80 -7.08
N ARG A 242 -14.36 -13.32 -8.11
CA ARG A 242 -13.52 -14.51 -8.01
C ARG A 242 -12.41 -14.32 -6.97
N LEU A 243 -11.70 -13.19 -7.02
CA LEU A 243 -10.64 -12.87 -6.07
C LEU A 243 -11.16 -12.75 -4.63
N VAL A 244 -12.30 -12.07 -4.44
CA VAL A 244 -12.95 -11.95 -3.12
C VAL A 244 -13.26 -13.34 -2.55
N HIS A 245 -13.90 -14.21 -3.31
CA HIS A 245 -14.20 -15.57 -2.86
C HIS A 245 -12.93 -16.40 -2.60
N GLU A 246 -11.93 -16.32 -3.48
CA GLU A 246 -10.65 -17.05 -3.33
C GLU A 246 -9.94 -16.67 -2.01
N ILE A 247 -9.92 -15.37 -1.67
CA ILE A 247 -9.34 -14.87 -0.42
C ILE A 247 -10.20 -15.28 0.79
N GLN A 248 -11.52 -15.12 0.71
CA GLN A 248 -12.42 -15.51 1.80
C GLN A 248 -12.34 -17.01 2.10
N ASP A 249 -12.32 -17.86 1.07
CA ASP A 249 -12.16 -19.30 1.21
C ASP A 249 -10.82 -19.66 1.86
N TYR A 250 -9.75 -18.92 1.55
CA TYR A 250 -8.46 -19.11 2.20
C TYR A 250 -8.50 -18.72 3.67
N LEU A 251 -9.05 -17.54 4.00
CA LEU A 251 -9.16 -17.05 5.37
C LEU A 251 -10.02 -17.98 6.24
N ASN A 252 -11.15 -18.47 5.71
CA ASN A 252 -12.04 -19.41 6.41
C ASN A 252 -11.39 -20.75 6.72
N LYS A 253 -10.38 -21.19 5.94
CA LYS A 253 -9.61 -22.40 6.23
C LYS A 253 -8.61 -22.22 7.38
N LEU A 254 -8.22 -20.97 7.67
CA LEU A 254 -7.32 -20.64 8.77
C LEU A 254 -8.05 -20.44 10.10
N GLU A 255 -9.36 -20.16 10.07
CA GLU A 255 -10.16 -20.07 11.29
C GLU A 255 -10.33 -21.47 11.92
N PRO A 256 -10.07 -21.63 13.23
CA PRO A 256 -10.33 -22.90 13.90
C PRO A 256 -11.83 -23.20 13.79
N LYS A 257 -12.16 -24.35 13.23
CA LYS A 257 -13.55 -24.84 13.25
C LYS A 257 -13.92 -25.07 14.71
N ILE A 258 -14.87 -24.27 15.20
CA ILE A 258 -15.49 -24.54 16.49
C ILE A 258 -16.35 -25.80 16.27
N GLU A 259 -15.84 -26.94 16.72
CA GLU A 259 -16.66 -28.14 16.88
C GLU A 259 -17.63 -27.88 18.04
N ASN A 260 -18.92 -27.76 17.72
CA ASN A 260 -20.00 -27.74 18.70
C ASN A 260 -20.32 -29.16 19.16
#